data_AF-A0A5D4H3A3-F1
#
_entry.id   AF-A0A5D4H3A3-F1
#
_cell.length_a   1.000
_cell.length_b   1.000
_cell.length_c   1.000
_cell.angle_alpha   90.00
_cell.angle_beta   90.00
_cell.angle_gamma   90.00
#
_symmetry.space_group_name_H-M   'P 1'
#
loop_
_entity.id
_entity.type
_entity.pdbx_description
1 polymer ?
#
loop_
_entity_poly.entity_id
_entity_poly.type
_entity_poly.pdbx_seq_one_letter_code
_entity_poly.pdbx_strand_id
1 'polypeptide(L)'
;MKRTILQAAAVMMLVATLTSCGNNQKGNEKTTEDALTANLAQFVATSTTDNPAVYLSLVKSTETDSSMVYVGKSLNDKDTLGLQIEITKDIPGGIFEDGNVNEDKAFQEGAIKFSSIGEESDRFVKAVAVLYEQPVDNGMTDAILEPLVFSSNKMVVDLTGNGTYAFKLFFANSLGEEAEVFAELNLYNRSFKMWAKDAQQYPRILSAFTGGL
;
A
#
# COMPACT_ATOMS: atom_id res chain seq x y z
N MET A 1 -31.32 44.23 -76.31
CA MET A 1 -31.38 42.76 -76.16
C MET A 1 -31.45 42.43 -74.67
N LYS A 2 -32.40 41.57 -74.27
CA LYS A 2 -32.35 40.50 -73.22
C LYS A 2 -31.47 40.75 -71.97
N ARG A 3 -31.81 40.45 -70.71
CA ARG A 3 -32.88 39.70 -70.04
C ARG A 3 -32.54 39.74 -68.53
N THR A 4 -33.50 40.10 -67.68
CA THR A 4 -33.91 39.42 -66.42
C THR A 4 -32.92 38.78 -65.42
N ILE A 5 -33.15 39.15 -64.13
CA ILE A 5 -33.30 38.32 -62.89
C ILE A 5 -32.05 37.57 -62.38
N LEU A 6 -31.63 37.81 -61.12
CA LEU A 6 -31.81 36.86 -60.01
C LEU A 6 -31.30 37.41 -58.66
N GLN A 7 -32.13 37.20 -57.64
CA GLN A 7 -31.84 37.35 -56.23
C GLN A 7 -30.72 36.40 -55.78
N ALA A 8 -29.91 36.81 -54.82
CA ALA A 8 -29.29 35.88 -53.88
C ALA A 8 -29.17 36.56 -52.51
N ALA A 9 -30.01 36.10 -51.58
CA ALA A 9 -29.91 36.40 -50.16
C ALA A 9 -28.66 35.73 -49.60
N ALA A 10 -27.77 36.49 -48.96
CA ALA A 10 -26.71 35.93 -48.13
C ALA A 10 -27.17 36.03 -46.68
N VAL A 11 -27.73 34.92 -46.19
CA VAL A 11 -28.09 34.69 -44.78
C VAL A 11 -26.80 34.68 -43.96
N MET A 12 -26.73 35.60 -43.00
CA MET A 12 -25.71 35.68 -41.97
C MET A 12 -26.20 34.89 -40.74
N MET A 13 -25.27 34.18 -40.08
CA MET A 13 -25.42 33.46 -38.79
C MET A 13 -26.25 32.15 -38.85
N LEU A 14 -25.83 31.03 -38.26
CA LEU A 14 -25.34 30.87 -36.89
C LEU A 14 -24.42 29.63 -36.78
N VAL A 15 -23.46 29.75 -35.87
CA VAL A 15 -22.55 28.72 -35.38
C VAL A 15 -23.32 27.64 -34.59
N ALA A 16 -23.02 26.37 -34.87
CA ALA A 16 -23.08 25.27 -33.90
C ALA A 16 -22.32 24.04 -34.43
N THR A 17 -20.98 24.05 -34.33
CA THR A 17 -20.22 22.80 -34.39
C THR A 17 -20.37 22.12 -33.03
N LEU A 18 -21.24 21.11 -32.97
CA LEU A 18 -21.23 20.14 -31.87
C LEU A 18 -19.98 19.27 -32.02
N THR A 19 -18.88 19.71 -31.43
CA THR A 19 -17.78 18.82 -31.07
C THR A 19 -18.29 17.91 -29.95
N SER A 20 -18.89 16.80 -30.35
CA SER A 20 -19.04 15.62 -29.51
C SER A 20 -17.65 15.05 -29.25
N CYS A 21 -16.97 15.59 -28.25
CA CYS A 21 -15.87 14.89 -27.62
C CYS A 21 -16.49 13.79 -26.75
N GLY A 22 -16.31 12.55 -27.21
CA GLY A 22 -16.70 11.35 -26.50
C GLY A 22 -16.19 11.40 -25.06
N ASN A 23 -17.13 11.27 -24.14
CA ASN A 23 -16.89 11.15 -22.72
C ASN A 23 -16.25 9.77 -22.44
N ASN A 24 -14.93 9.68 -22.59
CA ASN A 24 -14.19 8.59 -21.99
C ASN A 24 -14.06 8.91 -20.50
N GLN A 25 -14.91 8.27 -19.69
CA GLN A 25 -14.73 8.19 -18.25
C GLN A 25 -13.39 7.53 -17.94
N LYS A 26 -12.32 8.33 -17.82
CA LYS A 26 -11.22 8.00 -16.93
C LYS A 26 -11.70 8.37 -15.53
N GLY A 27 -12.06 7.36 -14.76
CA GLY A 27 -12.43 7.47 -13.35
C GLY A 27 -11.36 8.23 -12.57
N ASN A 28 -11.83 8.93 -11.55
CA ASN A 28 -11.19 10.04 -10.88
C ASN A 28 -10.14 9.59 -9.84
N GLU A 29 -9.14 8.80 -10.25
CA GLU A 29 -8.12 8.21 -9.36
C GLU A 29 -7.42 9.26 -8.49
N LYS A 30 -7.10 10.42 -9.09
CA LYS A 30 -6.46 11.54 -8.38
C LYS A 30 -7.32 12.11 -7.24
N THR A 31 -8.63 12.22 -7.45
CA THR A 31 -9.54 12.73 -6.40
C THR A 31 -9.71 11.73 -5.25
N THR A 32 -9.64 10.43 -5.52
CA THR A 32 -9.67 9.40 -4.48
C THR A 32 -8.39 9.39 -3.64
N GLU A 33 -7.22 9.53 -4.28
CA GLU A 33 -5.93 9.64 -3.58
C GLU A 33 -5.87 10.89 -2.70
N ASP A 34 -6.29 12.04 -3.22
CA ASP A 34 -6.34 13.31 -2.48
C ASP A 34 -7.29 13.21 -1.26
N ALA A 35 -8.46 12.57 -1.42
CA ALA A 35 -9.42 12.38 -0.34
C ALA A 35 -8.90 11.43 0.77
N LEU A 36 -8.22 10.35 0.40
CA LEU A 36 -7.62 9.41 1.37
C LEU A 36 -6.45 10.06 2.12
N THR A 37 -5.63 10.84 1.41
CA THR A 37 -4.50 11.57 2.01
C THR A 37 -4.97 12.69 2.93
N ALA A 38 -6.11 13.33 2.64
CA ALA A 38 -6.70 14.32 3.53
C ALA A 38 -7.30 13.73 4.82
N ASN A 39 -7.56 12.41 4.85
CA ASN A 39 -8.22 11.72 5.97
C ASN A 39 -7.37 10.56 6.50
N LEU A 40 -6.06 10.77 6.62
CA LEU A 40 -5.15 9.77 7.19
C LEU A 40 -5.47 9.51 8.67
N ALA A 41 -5.46 8.23 9.05
CA ALA A 41 -5.51 7.82 10.45
C ALA A 41 -4.14 7.99 11.11
N GLN A 42 -4.12 8.03 12.45
CA GLN A 42 -2.87 7.98 13.23
C GLN A 42 -2.19 6.62 13.11
N PHE A 43 -0.85 6.62 13.14
CA PHE A 43 -0.05 5.43 12.81
C PHE A 43 -0.13 4.33 13.86
N VAL A 44 -0.61 4.64 15.08
CA VAL A 44 -0.80 3.68 16.17
C VAL A 44 -2.26 3.69 16.59
N ALA A 45 -2.85 2.49 16.68
CA ALA A 45 -4.16 2.33 17.30
C ALA A 45 -4.03 2.62 18.80
N THR A 46 -4.80 3.58 19.31
CA THR A 46 -4.74 4.12 20.69
C THR A 46 -5.15 3.13 21.80
N SER A 47 -5.24 1.82 21.53
CA SER A 47 -5.58 0.83 22.54
C SER A 47 -4.34 0.13 23.08
N THR A 48 -3.96 0.51 24.29
CA THR A 48 -3.32 -0.23 25.41
C THR A 48 -3.02 -1.73 25.25
N THR A 49 -2.36 -2.17 24.19
CA THR A 49 -1.80 -3.51 24.09
C THR A 49 -0.31 -3.45 24.43
N ASP A 50 0.18 -4.45 25.17
CA ASP A 50 1.62 -4.63 25.48
C ASP A 50 2.49 -4.75 24.22
N ASN A 51 1.88 -4.82 23.04
CA ASN A 51 2.53 -4.87 21.74
C ASN A 51 1.76 -3.97 20.75
N PRO A 52 2.31 -2.82 20.34
CA PRO A 52 1.59 -1.85 19.54
C PRO A 52 1.57 -2.25 18.06
N ALA A 53 0.47 -1.94 17.39
CA ALA A 53 0.30 -2.12 15.95
C ALA A 53 0.48 -0.80 15.21
N VAL A 54 1.16 -0.87 14.07
CA VAL A 54 1.34 0.21 13.12
C VAL A 54 0.32 0.08 11.99
N TYR A 55 -0.27 1.19 11.59
CA TYR A 55 -1.32 1.26 10.57
C TYR A 55 -0.93 2.19 9.42
N LEU A 56 -1.21 1.77 8.19
CA LEU A 56 -1.04 2.56 6.97
C LEU A 56 -2.33 2.52 6.13
N SER A 57 -2.84 3.69 5.76
CA SER A 57 -3.88 3.83 4.73
C SER A 57 -3.25 3.69 3.34
N LEU A 58 -3.84 2.85 2.48
CA LEU A 58 -3.41 2.64 1.09
C LEU A 58 -3.98 3.73 0.18
N VAL A 59 -3.31 4.88 0.16
CA VAL A 59 -3.79 6.09 -0.53
C VAL A 59 -3.69 6.00 -2.05
N LYS A 60 -2.75 5.19 -2.55
CA LYS A 60 -2.54 4.95 -3.98
C LYS A 60 -2.33 3.47 -4.23
N SER A 61 -2.78 3.01 -5.39
CA SER A 61 -2.56 1.65 -5.89
C SER A 61 -2.21 1.70 -7.39
N THR A 62 -1.27 0.86 -7.82
CA THR A 62 -0.89 0.71 -9.23
C THR A 62 -0.72 -0.77 -9.52
N GLU A 63 -1.42 -1.25 -10.54
CA GLU A 63 -1.34 -2.64 -10.97
C GLU A 63 -0.14 -2.83 -11.91
N THR A 64 0.59 -3.94 -11.72
CA THR A 64 1.57 -4.46 -12.68
C THR A 64 1.10 -5.80 -13.22
N ASP A 65 1.86 -6.40 -14.14
CA ASP A 65 1.54 -7.72 -14.67
C ASP A 65 1.49 -8.79 -13.55
N SER A 66 2.34 -8.68 -12.54
CA SER A 66 2.54 -9.69 -11.49
C SER A 66 2.19 -9.25 -10.07
N SER A 67 1.86 -7.98 -9.84
CA SER A 67 1.69 -7.43 -8.49
C SER A 67 0.69 -6.28 -8.43
N MET A 68 0.32 -5.90 -7.21
CA MET A 68 -0.25 -4.59 -6.89
C MET A 68 0.75 -3.82 -6.02
N VAL A 69 1.07 -2.59 -6.45
CA VAL A 69 1.92 -1.67 -5.72
C VAL A 69 1.05 -0.65 -5.01
N TYR A 70 1.20 -0.53 -3.70
CA TYR A 70 0.49 0.44 -2.88
C TYR A 70 1.45 1.47 -2.30
N VAL A 71 0.97 2.71 -2.15
CA VAL A 71 1.61 3.70 -1.27
C VAL A 71 0.80 3.72 0.02
N GLY A 72 1.41 3.25 1.10
CA GLY A 72 0.85 3.28 2.45
C GLY A 72 1.28 4.55 3.16
N LYS A 73 0.32 5.31 3.71
CA LYS A 73 0.60 6.52 4.50
C LYS A 73 -0.18 6.54 5.80
N SER A 74 0.36 7.23 6.79
CA SER A 74 -0.33 7.53 8.05
C SER A 74 0.24 8.80 8.69
N LEU A 75 -0.33 9.22 9.81
CA LEU A 75 0.09 10.39 10.57
C LEU A 75 0.75 9.98 11.88
N ASN A 76 1.83 10.66 12.22
CA ASN A 76 2.33 10.75 13.59
C ASN A 76 2.21 12.21 14.04
N ASP A 77 1.18 12.51 14.84
CA ASP A 77 0.72 13.89 15.08
C ASP A 77 0.42 14.63 13.76
N LYS A 78 1.30 15.54 13.33
CA LYS A 78 1.16 16.34 12.10
C LYS A 78 2.02 15.85 10.95
N ASP A 79 2.96 14.95 11.23
CA ASP A 79 3.90 14.48 10.23
C ASP A 79 3.31 13.30 9.48
N THR A 80 3.31 13.40 8.15
CA THR A 80 3.00 12.27 7.27
C THR A 80 4.20 11.34 7.20
N LEU A 81 3.95 10.07 7.46
CA LEU A 81 4.88 8.97 7.29
C LEU A 81 4.31 7.97 6.30
N GLY A 82 5.17 7.13 5.71
CA GLY A 82 4.73 6.19 4.70
C GLY A 82 5.83 5.39 4.06
N LEU A 83 5.43 4.39 3.28
CA LEU A 83 6.32 3.52 2.52
C LEU A 83 5.54 2.86 1.38
N GLN A 84 6.27 2.31 0.41
CA GLN A 84 5.69 1.56 -0.68
C GLN A 84 5.61 0.08 -0.31
N ILE A 85 4.48 -0.56 -0.62
CA ILE A 85 4.19 -1.97 -0.36
C ILE A 85 3.81 -2.62 -1.69
N GLU A 86 4.62 -3.53 -2.19
CA GLU A 86 4.32 -4.33 -3.38
C GLU A 86 3.86 -5.72 -2.94
N ILE A 87 2.74 -6.20 -3.49
CA ILE A 87 2.17 -7.51 -3.15
C ILE A 87 1.97 -8.29 -4.44
N THR A 88 2.59 -9.46 -4.56
CA THR A 88 2.41 -10.32 -5.74
C THR A 88 0.97 -10.79 -5.85
N LYS A 89 0.50 -10.94 -7.09
CA LYS A 89 -0.80 -11.54 -7.37
C LYS A 89 -0.78 -13.03 -7.02
N ASP A 90 -1.96 -13.57 -6.72
CA ASP A 90 -2.20 -15.01 -6.57
C ASP A 90 -1.39 -15.70 -5.46
N ILE A 91 -1.07 -15.00 -4.36
CA ILE A 91 -0.45 -15.65 -3.19
C ILE A 91 -1.40 -16.78 -2.72
N PRO A 92 -1.01 -18.07 -2.79
CA PRO A 92 -1.84 -19.16 -2.32
C PRO A 92 -2.25 -19.06 -0.85
N GLY A 93 -3.34 -19.76 -0.52
CA GLY A 93 -3.66 -20.05 0.87
C GLY A 93 -2.57 -20.96 1.47
N GLY A 94 -2.01 -20.54 2.61
CA GLY A 94 -0.99 -21.30 3.34
C GLY A 94 -1.57 -22.22 4.41
N ILE A 95 -2.88 -22.18 4.63
CA ILE A 95 -3.58 -23.04 5.57
C ILE A 95 -4.67 -23.82 4.81
N PHE A 96 -4.80 -25.12 5.06
CA PHE A 96 -5.90 -25.91 4.55
C PHE A 96 -7.22 -25.60 5.28
N GLU A 97 -8.34 -26.08 4.74
CA GLU A 97 -9.65 -25.89 5.37
C GLU A 97 -9.74 -26.46 6.79
N ASP A 98 -9.02 -27.54 7.04
CA ASP A 98 -8.93 -28.22 8.35
C ASP A 98 -8.02 -27.49 9.36
N GLY A 99 -7.36 -26.40 8.95
CA GLY A 99 -6.47 -25.60 9.78
C GLY A 99 -5.00 -26.06 9.77
N ASN A 100 -4.66 -27.14 9.07
CA ASN A 100 -3.26 -27.57 8.94
C ASN A 100 -2.50 -26.67 7.96
N VAL A 101 -1.19 -26.54 8.17
CA VAL A 101 -0.32 -25.77 7.28
C VAL A 101 -0.14 -26.52 5.96
N ASN A 102 -0.24 -25.78 4.85
CA ASN A 102 0.12 -26.27 3.53
C ASN A 102 1.60 -25.96 3.26
N GLU A 103 2.51 -26.80 3.76
CA GLU A 103 3.96 -26.53 3.76
C GLU A 103 4.52 -26.14 2.38
N ASP A 104 4.01 -26.76 1.30
CA ASP A 104 4.46 -26.51 -0.07
C ASP A 104 4.10 -25.11 -0.61
N LYS A 105 3.06 -24.47 -0.05
CA LYS A 105 2.50 -23.20 -0.56
C LYS A 105 2.49 -22.08 0.46
N ALA A 106 2.68 -22.42 1.73
CA ALA A 106 2.47 -21.48 2.82
C ALA A 106 3.51 -20.37 2.83
N PHE A 107 4.73 -20.67 2.41
CA PHE A 107 5.87 -19.75 2.47
C PHE A 107 6.29 -19.29 1.08
N GLN A 108 6.37 -17.97 0.88
CA GLN A 108 6.86 -17.36 -0.35
C GLN A 108 7.74 -16.17 -0.02
N GLU A 109 9.00 -16.23 -0.46
CA GLU A 109 9.93 -15.12 -0.33
C GLU A 109 9.56 -13.98 -1.28
N GLY A 110 9.56 -12.74 -0.77
CA GLY A 110 9.30 -11.55 -1.58
C GLY A 110 7.89 -11.44 -2.15
N ALA A 111 6.93 -12.25 -1.67
CA ALA A 111 5.51 -12.10 -2.05
C ALA A 111 4.92 -10.77 -1.57
N ILE A 112 5.49 -10.21 -0.51
CA ILE A 112 5.24 -8.84 -0.05
C ILE A 112 6.61 -8.18 0.06
N LYS A 113 6.75 -7.01 -0.56
CA LYS A 113 7.98 -6.22 -0.56
C LYS A 113 7.73 -4.83 -0.03
N PHE A 114 8.73 -4.28 0.65
CA PHE A 114 8.67 -2.93 1.21
C PHE A 114 9.83 -2.10 0.66
N SER A 115 9.55 -0.86 0.28
CA SER A 115 10.58 0.06 -0.23
C SER A 115 10.34 1.48 0.28
N SER A 116 11.44 2.20 0.45
CA SER A 116 11.43 3.60 0.87
C SER A 116 10.80 4.49 -0.21
N ILE A 117 10.03 5.48 0.23
CA ILE A 117 9.55 6.61 -0.58
C ILE A 117 10.24 7.92 -0.20
N GLY A 118 11.41 7.83 0.46
CA GLY A 118 12.21 8.97 0.90
C GLY A 118 11.88 9.41 2.33
N GLU A 119 11.79 10.73 2.55
CA GLU A 119 11.66 11.29 3.91
C GLU A 119 10.44 10.80 4.70
N GLU A 120 9.33 10.47 4.03
CA GLU A 120 8.16 9.88 4.68
C GLU A 120 8.47 8.51 5.28
N SER A 121 9.37 7.73 4.66
CA SER A 121 9.84 6.43 5.15
C SER A 121 10.86 6.58 6.27
N ASP A 122 11.73 7.59 6.22
CA ASP A 122 12.61 7.92 7.35
C ASP A 122 11.81 8.30 8.59
N ARG A 123 10.74 9.09 8.41
CA ARG A 123 9.81 9.43 9.49
C ARG A 123 9.06 8.20 10.00
N PHE A 124 8.70 7.26 9.12
CA PHE A 124 8.11 5.98 9.53
C PHE A 124 9.04 5.21 10.46
N VAL A 125 10.30 4.99 10.08
CA VAL A 125 11.28 4.27 10.91
C VAL A 125 11.49 4.95 12.26
N LYS A 126 11.63 6.28 12.27
CA LYS A 126 11.79 7.05 13.52
C LYS A 126 10.56 6.95 14.42
N ALA A 127 9.35 7.01 13.85
CA ALA A 127 8.11 6.86 14.60
C ALA A 127 7.98 5.45 15.20
N VAL A 128 8.34 4.41 14.45
CA VAL A 128 8.38 3.02 14.93
C VAL A 128 9.43 2.84 16.02
N ALA A 129 10.61 3.46 15.91
CA ALA A 129 11.64 3.39 16.94
C ALA A 129 11.18 4.03 18.26
N VAL A 130 10.53 5.20 18.19
CA VAL A 130 9.90 5.83 19.36
C VAL A 130 8.82 4.93 19.96
N LEU A 131 7.97 4.35 19.12
CA LEU A 131 6.91 3.42 19.56
C LEU A 131 7.46 2.19 20.29
N TYR A 132 8.62 1.70 19.85
CA TYR A 132 9.30 0.54 20.44
C TYR A 132 10.29 0.88 21.55
N GLU A 133 10.40 2.16 21.90
CA GLU A 133 11.38 2.68 22.87
C GLU A 133 12.83 2.23 22.53
N GLN A 134 13.14 2.20 21.24
CA GLN A 134 14.46 1.81 20.72
C GLN A 134 15.20 3.02 20.13
N PRO A 135 16.53 3.07 20.24
CA PRO A 135 17.32 4.06 19.52
C PRO A 135 17.35 3.75 18.01
N VAL A 136 17.28 4.79 17.19
CA VAL A 136 17.60 4.72 15.76
C VAL A 136 18.17 6.06 15.31
N ASP A 137 19.32 6.02 14.65
CA ASP A 137 19.98 7.22 14.12
C ASP A 137 19.74 7.38 12.61
N ASN A 138 19.48 6.27 11.92
CA ASN A 138 19.32 6.20 10.47
C ASN A 138 17.85 6.29 10.03
N GLY A 139 17.66 6.65 8.76
CA GLY A 139 16.38 6.56 8.07
C GLY A 139 16.04 5.13 7.63
N MET A 140 15.02 5.00 6.79
CA MET A 140 14.73 3.71 6.14
C MET A 140 15.82 3.42 5.11
N THR A 141 16.21 2.16 5.00
CA THR A 141 17.15 1.71 3.96
C THR A 141 16.58 1.92 2.56
N ASP A 142 17.47 2.18 1.60
CA ASP A 142 17.15 2.22 0.17
C ASP A 142 16.99 0.81 -0.44
N ALA A 143 17.41 -0.23 0.27
CA ALA A 143 17.23 -1.61 -0.16
C ALA A 143 15.74 -2.00 -0.12
N ILE A 144 15.30 -2.80 -1.09
CA ILE A 144 13.98 -3.43 -1.05
C ILE A 144 14.01 -4.51 0.03
N LEU A 145 13.06 -4.46 0.96
CA LEU A 145 12.88 -5.50 1.96
C LEU A 145 11.98 -6.59 1.39
N GLU A 146 12.51 -7.82 1.32
CA GLU A 146 11.83 -8.99 0.76
C GLU A 146 11.70 -10.08 1.83
N PRO A 147 10.84 -9.91 2.85
CA PRO A 147 10.67 -10.93 3.88
C PRO A 147 10.18 -12.26 3.30
N LEU A 148 10.47 -13.35 4.01
CA LEU A 148 9.73 -14.58 3.82
C LEU A 148 8.28 -14.36 4.30
N VAL A 149 7.31 -14.65 3.45
CA VAL A 149 5.88 -14.44 3.76
C VAL A 149 5.21 -15.77 4.00
N PHE A 150 4.62 -15.93 5.18
CA PHE A 150 3.68 -17.00 5.47
C PHE A 150 2.24 -16.51 5.27
N SER A 151 1.50 -17.13 4.35
CA SER A 151 0.07 -16.85 4.12
C SER A 151 -0.78 -17.52 5.19
N SER A 152 -1.39 -16.76 6.09
CA SER A 152 -2.33 -17.30 7.09
C SER A 152 -3.75 -17.49 6.54
N ASN A 153 -3.90 -17.45 5.22
CA ASN A 153 -5.17 -17.51 4.52
C ASN A 153 -5.50 -18.95 4.12
N LYS A 154 -6.80 -19.26 4.08
CA LYS A 154 -7.30 -20.54 3.55
C LYS A 154 -7.48 -20.53 2.04
N MET A 155 -7.67 -19.35 1.47
CA MET A 155 -7.91 -19.13 0.05
C MET A 155 -6.75 -18.35 -0.57
N VAL A 156 -6.66 -18.40 -1.89
CA VAL A 156 -5.75 -17.55 -2.67
C VAL A 156 -6.10 -16.08 -2.42
N VAL A 157 -5.07 -15.25 -2.29
CA VAL A 157 -5.20 -13.80 -2.14
C VAL A 157 -5.64 -13.19 -3.47
N ASP A 158 -6.86 -12.65 -3.49
CA ASP A 158 -7.39 -11.85 -4.60
C ASP A 158 -7.27 -10.36 -4.28
N LEU A 159 -6.38 -9.67 -4.99
CA LEU A 159 -6.10 -8.25 -4.83
C LEU A 159 -7.07 -7.33 -5.59
N THR A 160 -7.96 -7.90 -6.41
CA THR A 160 -8.95 -7.14 -7.20
C THR A 160 -10.28 -6.95 -6.46
N GLY A 161 -10.53 -7.78 -5.45
CA GLY A 161 -11.71 -7.72 -4.60
C GLY A 161 -11.57 -6.80 -3.38
N ASN A 162 -12.43 -7.02 -2.38
CA ASN A 162 -12.48 -6.30 -1.11
C ASN A 162 -12.04 -7.18 0.09
N GLY A 163 -11.21 -8.19 -0.18
CA GLY A 163 -10.79 -9.18 0.81
C GLY A 163 -9.97 -8.61 1.96
N THR A 164 -9.90 -9.39 3.05
CA THR A 164 -8.98 -9.17 4.15
C THR A 164 -8.08 -10.39 4.29
N TYR A 165 -6.78 -10.17 4.35
CA TYR A 165 -5.77 -11.21 4.29
C TYR A 165 -4.77 -11.04 5.42
N ALA A 166 -4.38 -12.16 6.04
CA ALA A 166 -3.44 -12.17 7.15
C ALA A 166 -2.15 -12.90 6.77
N PHE A 167 -1.03 -12.36 7.23
CA PHE A 167 0.31 -12.88 6.94
C PHE A 167 1.17 -12.89 8.20
N LYS A 168 2.17 -13.77 8.21
CA LYS A 168 3.38 -13.54 9.01
C LYS A 168 4.53 -13.21 8.07
N LEU A 169 5.36 -12.28 8.47
CA LEU A 169 6.52 -11.81 7.74
C LEU A 169 7.76 -12.11 8.57
N PHE A 170 8.79 -12.65 7.94
CA PHE A 170 10.08 -12.93 8.56
C PHE A 170 11.14 -12.09 7.86
N PHE A 171 11.57 -11.02 8.50
CA PHE A 171 12.54 -10.08 7.93
C PHE A 171 13.97 -10.46 8.29
N ALA A 172 14.82 -10.62 7.28
CA ALA A 172 16.27 -10.68 7.47
C ALA A 172 16.76 -9.38 8.14
N ASN A 173 17.72 -9.51 9.06
CA ASN A 173 18.27 -8.39 9.82
C ASN A 173 19.71 -8.71 10.28
N SER A 174 20.38 -7.73 10.90
CA SER A 174 21.78 -7.86 11.32
C SER A 174 21.99 -8.40 12.73
N LEU A 175 20.92 -8.63 13.50
CA LEU A 175 20.98 -8.93 14.93
C LEU A 175 20.73 -10.40 15.27
N GLY A 176 20.49 -11.26 14.28
CA GLY A 176 20.32 -12.70 14.46
C GLY A 176 19.23 -13.28 13.58
N GLU A 177 18.41 -14.15 14.17
CA GLU A 177 17.23 -14.73 13.52
C GLU A 177 16.29 -13.66 12.95
N GLU A 178 15.47 -14.06 11.99
CA GLU A 178 14.52 -13.19 11.33
C GLU A 178 13.57 -12.51 12.33
N ALA A 179 13.20 -11.26 12.02
CA ALA A 179 12.22 -10.53 12.79
C ALA A 179 10.82 -11.02 12.40
N GLU A 180 10.05 -11.56 13.36
CA GLU A 180 8.70 -12.05 13.11
C GLU A 180 7.66 -10.93 13.32
N VAL A 181 6.92 -10.61 12.25
CA VAL A 181 5.88 -9.59 12.21
C VAL A 181 4.58 -10.20 11.72
N PHE A 182 3.47 -9.89 12.39
CA PHE A 182 2.14 -10.15 11.86
C PHE A 182 1.70 -8.99 10.97
N ALA A 183 1.06 -9.30 9.85
CA ALA A 183 0.52 -8.29 8.94
C ALA A 183 -0.92 -8.62 8.52
N GLU A 184 -1.71 -7.57 8.28
CA GLU A 184 -3.07 -7.66 7.76
C GLU A 184 -3.23 -6.65 6.62
N LEU A 185 -3.65 -7.15 5.46
CA LEU A 185 -4.09 -6.35 4.32
C LEU A 185 -5.61 -6.36 4.28
N ASN A 186 -6.24 -5.19 4.34
CA ASN A 186 -7.68 -5.06 4.22
C ASN A 186 -8.01 -4.15 3.02
N LEU A 187 -8.53 -4.75 1.95
CA LEU A 187 -8.82 -4.03 0.70
C LEU A 187 -10.15 -3.27 0.76
N TYR A 188 -11.06 -3.64 1.66
CA TYR A 188 -12.32 -2.93 1.85
C TYR A 188 -12.11 -1.54 2.44
N ASN A 189 -11.36 -1.43 3.54
CA ASN A 189 -11.05 -0.15 4.16
C ASN A 189 -9.71 0.46 3.69
N ARG A 190 -9.04 -0.20 2.73
CA ARG A 190 -7.75 0.19 2.15
C ARG A 190 -6.69 0.42 3.22
N SER A 191 -6.38 -0.61 4.00
CA SER A 191 -5.37 -0.55 5.04
C SER A 191 -4.37 -1.69 5.01
N PHE A 192 -3.18 -1.38 5.52
CA PHE A 192 -2.15 -2.34 5.85
C PHE A 192 -1.72 -2.13 7.30
N LYS A 193 -1.82 -3.18 8.10
CA LYS A 193 -1.52 -3.15 9.54
C LYS A 193 -0.40 -4.13 9.83
N MET A 194 0.56 -3.74 10.67
CA MET A 194 1.67 -4.58 11.11
C MET A 194 1.85 -4.51 12.61
N TRP A 195 2.21 -5.61 13.25
CA TRP A 195 2.64 -5.63 14.64
C TRP A 195 3.67 -6.73 14.85
N ALA A 196 4.63 -6.50 15.74
CA ALA A 196 5.62 -7.51 16.06
C ALA A 196 4.96 -8.77 16.63
N LYS A 197 5.66 -9.89 16.65
CA LYS A 197 5.22 -11.03 17.47
C LYS A 197 5.23 -10.71 18.96
N ASP A 198 6.31 -10.09 19.40
CA ASP A 198 6.57 -9.68 20.78
C ASP A 198 7.65 -8.58 20.80
N ALA A 199 7.91 -8.01 21.99
CA ALA A 199 8.89 -6.95 22.16
C ALA A 199 10.34 -7.37 21.86
N GLN A 200 10.66 -8.67 21.82
CA GLN A 200 12.01 -9.12 21.45
C GLN A 200 12.28 -8.89 19.97
N GLN A 201 11.24 -8.75 19.14
CA GLN A 201 11.39 -8.49 17.72
C GLN A 201 11.71 -7.02 17.41
N TYR A 202 11.40 -6.07 18.31
CA TYR A 202 11.54 -4.63 18.06
C TYR A 202 12.91 -4.22 17.50
N PRO A 203 14.06 -4.57 18.13
CA PRO A 203 15.35 -4.21 17.58
C PRO A 203 15.65 -4.90 16.24
N ARG A 204 15.14 -6.13 16.02
CA ARG A 204 15.32 -6.87 14.77
C ARG A 204 14.51 -6.25 13.62
N ILE A 205 13.29 -5.81 13.90
CA ILE A 205 12.43 -5.09 12.94
C ILE A 205 13.13 -3.80 12.54
N LEU A 206 13.59 -2.99 13.50
CA LEU A 206 14.30 -1.75 13.20
C LEU A 206 15.57 -2.01 12.40
N SER A 207 16.38 -3.00 12.80
CA SER A 207 17.56 -3.40 12.04
C SER A 207 17.25 -3.81 10.60
N ALA A 208 16.11 -4.46 10.34
CA ALA A 208 15.72 -4.79 8.97
C ALA A 208 15.42 -3.52 8.16
N PHE A 209 14.62 -2.62 8.74
CA PHE A 209 14.16 -1.41 8.06
C PHE A 209 15.25 -0.34 7.89
N THR A 210 16.32 -0.37 8.69
CA THR A 210 17.45 0.58 8.59
C THR A 210 18.65 0.02 7.83
N GLY A 211 18.61 -1.27 7.42
CA GLY A 211 19.75 -1.94 6.80
C GLY A 211 20.88 -2.31 7.77
N GLY A 212 20.57 -2.37 9.07
CA GLY A 212 21.52 -2.50 10.18
C GLY A 212 21.35 -1.35 11.18
N LEU A 213 21.49 -1.64 12.48
CA LEU A 213 21.59 -0.61 13.52
C LEU A 213 23.03 -0.10 13.63
#